data_AF-A0A2A3H640-F1
#
_entry.id   AF-A0A2A3H640-F1
#
_cell.length_a   1.000
_cell.length_b   1.000
_cell.length_c   1.000
_cell.angle_alpha   90.00
_cell.angle_beta   90.00
_cell.angle_gamma   90.00
#
_symmetry.space_group_name_H-M   'P 1'
#
loop_
_entity.id
_entity.type
_entity.pdbx_description
1 polymer ?
#
loop_
_entity_poly.entity_id
_entity_poly.type
_entity_poly.pdbx_seq_one_letter_code
_entity_poly.pdbx_strand_id
1 'polypeptide(L)'
;MVIWWPAFTFGAYDAIFFDNVLALWAVATAVLLAGLVLHRQVSVPWGSWAALLLPSLWIVLGMTAPLSRGFHYLHYFEVAVTILSAPYLTWLLSKILLSDYDELPTPQRFGAVGITLLIGILAFLLGKFNHLFLTCADFDVSGNNAPPGCAKGPPYRLR
;
A
#
# COMPACT_ATOMS: atom_id res chain seq x y z
N MET A 1 4.03 15.18 1.25
CA MET A 1 2.79 14.99 0.45
C MET A 1 2.04 13.72 0.81
N VAL A 2 2.72 12.59 1.07
CA VAL A 2 2.09 11.29 1.38
C VAL A 2 1.13 11.30 2.59
N ILE A 3 1.39 12.11 3.62
CA ILE A 3 0.54 12.17 4.83
C ILE A 3 -0.65 13.14 4.70
N TRP A 4 -0.60 14.10 3.77
CA TRP A 4 -1.58 15.19 3.72
C TRP A 4 -2.95 14.70 3.28
N TRP A 5 -3.02 13.93 2.19
CA TRP A 5 -4.29 13.48 1.64
C TRP A 5 -5.03 12.50 2.55
N PRO A 6 -4.39 11.45 3.11
CA PRO A 6 -5.05 10.58 4.09
C PRO A 6 -5.51 11.32 5.35
N ALA A 7 -4.73 12.30 5.83
CA ALA A 7 -5.13 13.11 6.99
C ALA A 7 -6.34 14.01 6.67
N PHE A 8 -6.39 14.57 5.46
CA PHE A 8 -7.52 15.37 4.99
C PHE A 8 -8.79 14.50 4.83
N THR A 9 -8.70 13.35 4.17
CA THR A 9 -9.87 12.47 3.96
C THR A 9 -10.38 11.91 5.27
N PHE A 10 -9.46 11.59 6.20
CA PHE A 10 -9.85 11.17 7.54
C PHE A 10 -10.59 12.28 8.28
N GLY A 11 -10.07 13.51 8.25
CA GLY A 11 -10.75 14.66 8.87
C GLY A 11 -12.09 15.03 8.23
N ALA A 12 -12.25 14.83 6.92
CA ALA A 12 -13.45 15.23 6.18
C ALA A 12 -14.54 14.14 6.15
N TYR A 13 -14.17 12.87 6.11
CA TYR A 13 -15.07 11.74 5.84
C TYR A 13 -15.02 10.64 6.91
N ASP A 14 -14.22 10.82 7.97
CA ASP A 14 -13.93 9.77 8.97
C ASP A 14 -13.48 8.46 8.30
N ALA A 15 -12.68 8.63 7.25
CA ALA A 15 -12.37 7.61 6.26
C ALA A 15 -10.95 7.78 5.71
N ILE A 16 -10.17 6.70 5.77
CA ILE A 16 -9.02 6.55 4.88
C ILE A 16 -9.53 5.81 3.64
N PHE A 17 -9.26 6.39 2.47
CA PHE A 17 -9.68 5.78 1.20
C PHE A 17 -8.74 4.63 0.81
N PHE A 18 -9.30 3.61 0.16
CA PHE A 18 -8.57 2.38 -0.19
C PHE A 18 -7.37 2.63 -1.12
N ASP A 19 -7.48 3.62 -2.01
CA ASP A 19 -6.44 4.01 -2.96
C ASP A 19 -5.19 4.52 -2.24
N ASN A 20 -5.35 5.23 -1.13
CA ASN A 20 -4.23 5.66 -0.29
C ASN A 20 -3.50 4.48 0.34
N VAL A 21 -4.25 3.51 0.88
CA VAL A 21 -3.67 2.31 1.49
C VAL A 21 -2.94 1.45 0.46
N LEU A 22 -3.54 1.26 -0.72
CA LEU A 22 -2.92 0.51 -1.82
C LEU A 22 -1.68 1.22 -2.38
N ALA A 23 -1.69 2.55 -2.45
CA ALA A 23 -0.51 3.32 -2.84
C ALA A 23 0.63 3.14 -1.82
N LEU A 24 0.32 3.23 -0.52
CA LEU A 24 1.30 2.97 0.55
C LEU A 24 1.84 1.53 0.48
N TRP A 25 0.97 0.55 0.24
CA TRP A 25 1.36 -0.84 0.05
C TRP A 25 2.30 -1.02 -1.16
N ALA A 26 1.99 -0.40 -2.29
CA ALA A 26 2.79 -0.50 -3.50
C ALA A 26 4.20 0.05 -3.26
N VAL A 27 4.33 1.21 -2.63
CA VAL A 27 5.62 1.81 -2.31
C VAL A 27 6.38 1.00 -1.26
N ALA A 28 5.72 0.55 -0.19
CA ALA A 28 6.36 -0.30 0.83
C ALA A 28 6.89 -1.61 0.24
N THR A 29 6.12 -2.25 -0.64
CA THR A 29 6.54 -3.46 -1.35
C THR A 29 7.70 -3.19 -2.30
N ALA A 30 7.70 -2.05 -3.00
CA ALA A 30 8.82 -1.61 -3.83
C ALA A 30 10.12 -1.52 -3.04
N VAL A 31 10.06 -0.86 -1.89
CA VAL A 31 11.19 -0.67 -0.99
C VAL A 31 11.71 -1.98 -0.44
N LEU A 32 10.79 -2.87 -0.01
CA LEU A 32 11.13 -4.20 0.48
C LEU A 32 11.87 -5.01 -0.59
N LEU A 33 11.31 -5.07 -1.80
CA LEU A 33 11.92 -5.78 -2.93
C LEU A 33 13.25 -5.14 -3.34
N ALA A 34 13.34 -3.80 -3.31
CA ALA A 34 14.57 -3.10 -3.61
C ALA A 34 15.66 -3.41 -2.57
N GLY A 35 15.34 -3.42 -1.28
CA GLY A 35 16.27 -3.81 -0.22
C GLY A 35 16.74 -5.26 -0.34
N LEU A 36 15.85 -6.19 -0.71
CA LEU A 36 16.20 -7.60 -0.94
C LEU A 36 17.11 -7.79 -2.16
N VAL A 37 16.78 -7.16 -3.28
CA VAL A 37 17.45 -7.38 -4.57
C VAL A 37 18.72 -6.54 -4.71
N LEU A 38 18.70 -5.30 -4.21
CA LEU A 38 19.82 -4.35 -4.29
C LEU A 38 20.65 -4.32 -2.99
N HIS A 39 20.82 -5.48 -2.33
CA HIS A 39 21.48 -5.79 -1.03
C HIS A 39 22.69 -4.93 -0.58
N ARG A 40 23.29 -4.11 -1.46
CA ARG A 40 24.46 -3.26 -1.21
C ARG A 40 24.17 -1.78 -0.90
N GLN A 41 23.00 -1.22 -1.19
CA GLN A 41 22.79 0.24 -1.09
C GLN A 41 21.80 0.70 -0.03
N VAL A 42 20.88 -0.16 0.41
CA VAL A 42 19.83 0.24 1.37
C VAL A 42 20.04 -0.50 2.69
N SER A 43 20.79 0.12 3.60
CA SER A 43 20.88 -0.31 4.99
C SER A 43 19.54 -0.03 5.68
N VAL A 44 18.63 -1.00 5.61
CA VAL A 44 17.32 -0.93 6.28
C VAL A 44 17.46 -1.57 7.67
N PRO A 45 17.24 -0.81 8.77
CA PRO A 45 17.31 -1.38 10.11
C PRO A 45 16.26 -2.49 10.28
N TRP A 46 16.56 -3.52 11.06
CA TRP A 46 15.72 -4.73 11.18
C TRP A 46 14.26 -4.42 11.55
N GLY A 47 14.02 -3.40 12.38
CA GLY A 47 12.67 -2.94 12.75
C GLY A 47 11.85 -2.37 11.57
N SER A 48 12.51 -1.83 10.55
CA SER A 48 11.83 -1.31 9.35
C SER A 48 11.32 -2.42 8.43
N TRP A 49 11.89 -3.63 8.49
CA TRP A 49 11.35 -4.78 7.74
C TRP A 49 9.95 -5.16 8.23
N ALA A 50 9.69 -5.08 9.54
CA ALA A 50 8.36 -5.30 10.08
C ALA A 50 7.36 -4.24 9.57
N ALA A 51 7.75 -2.98 9.54
CA ALA A 51 6.92 -1.88 9.03
C ALA A 51 6.61 -1.99 7.52
N LEU A 52 7.52 -2.57 6.72
CA LEU A 52 7.33 -2.79 5.28
C LEU A 52 6.43 -4.00 4.98
N LEU A 53 6.38 -4.98 5.89
CA LEU A 53 5.49 -6.14 5.77
C LEU A 53 4.06 -5.85 6.23
N LEU A 54 3.89 -4.86 7.12
CA LEU A 54 2.59 -4.46 7.67
C LEU A 54 1.50 -4.24 6.59
N PRO A 55 1.76 -3.49 5.50
CA PRO A 55 0.79 -3.29 4.43
C PRO A 55 0.41 -4.59 3.70
N SER A 56 1.40 -5.47 3.46
CA SER A 56 1.14 -6.77 2.81
C SER A 56 0.34 -7.69 3.71
N LEU A 57 0.62 -7.66 5.02
CA LEU A 57 -0.14 -8.41 6.02
C LEU A 57 -1.61 -7.94 6.07
N TRP A 58 -1.86 -6.63 5.96
CA TRP A 58 -3.21 -6.07 5.91
C TRP A 58 -4.02 -6.62 4.72
N ILE A 59 -3.42 -6.66 3.52
CA ILE A 59 -4.10 -7.21 2.34
C ILE A 59 -4.43 -8.70 2.53
N VAL A 60 -3.49 -9.49 3.05
CA VAL A 60 -3.70 -10.93 3.29
C VAL A 60 -4.80 -11.14 4.34
N LEU A 61 -4.82 -10.34 5.41
CA LEU A 61 -5.88 -10.38 6.42
C LEU A 61 -7.23 -9.96 5.81
N GLY A 62 -7.25 -8.96 4.94
CA GLY A 62 -8.45 -8.53 4.21
C GLY A 62 -9.01 -9.64 3.30
N MET A 63 -8.15 -10.43 2.68
CA MET A 63 -8.58 -11.55 1.83
C MET A 63 -9.03 -12.79 2.62
N THR A 64 -8.52 -13.00 3.83
CA THR A 64 -8.74 -14.24 4.61
C THR A 64 -9.71 -14.08 5.77
N ALA A 65 -10.05 -12.84 6.16
CA ALA A 65 -11.00 -12.61 7.24
C ALA A 65 -12.41 -13.09 6.84
N PRO A 66 -13.09 -13.87 7.69
CA PRO A 66 -14.43 -14.38 7.40
C PRO A 66 -15.45 -13.24 7.33
N LEU A 67 -16.21 -13.18 6.23
CA LEU A 67 -17.27 -12.18 5.96
C LEU A 67 -18.34 -12.03 7.07
N SER A 68 -18.39 -12.94 8.05
CA SER A 68 -19.42 -13.00 9.09
C SER A 68 -19.03 -12.36 10.43
N ARG A 69 -17.78 -11.94 10.63
CA ARG A 69 -17.34 -11.26 11.86
C ARG A 69 -16.44 -10.09 11.51
N GLY A 70 -17.03 -8.91 11.53
CA GLY A 70 -16.31 -7.67 11.34
C GLY A 70 -15.21 -7.45 12.35
N PHE A 71 -14.04 -7.08 11.84
CA PHE A 71 -12.90 -6.71 12.67
C PHE A 71 -12.95 -5.21 12.95
N HIS A 72 -13.63 -4.82 14.03
CA HIS A 72 -13.72 -3.42 14.51
C HIS A 72 -12.36 -2.73 14.71
N TYR A 73 -11.25 -3.47 14.79
CA TYR A 73 -9.90 -2.94 15.01
C TYR A 73 -9.09 -2.68 13.73
N LEU A 74 -9.60 -3.05 12.55
CA LEU A 74 -8.86 -2.88 11.29
C LEU A 74 -8.56 -1.39 11.01
N HIS A 75 -9.45 -0.50 11.45
CA HIS A 75 -9.33 0.94 11.21
C HIS A 75 -8.17 1.58 11.97
N TYR A 76 -7.93 1.19 13.22
CA TYR A 76 -6.79 1.68 14.00
C TYR A 76 -5.46 1.19 13.44
N PHE A 77 -5.44 -0.03 12.90
CA PHE A 77 -4.26 -0.59 12.25
C PHE A 77 -3.93 0.16 10.96
N GLU A 78 -4.93 0.49 10.16
CA GLU A 78 -4.80 1.27 8.92
C GLU A 78 -4.28 2.70 9.19
N VAL A 79 -4.80 3.36 10.22
CA VAL A 79 -4.32 4.68 10.68
C VAL A 79 -2.86 4.59 11.15
N ALA A 80 -2.52 3.57 11.96
CA ALA A 80 -1.16 3.37 12.44
C ALA A 80 -0.17 3.09 11.30
N VAL A 81 -0.53 2.22 10.35
CA VAL A 81 0.24 1.96 9.12
C VAL A 81 0.49 3.27 8.37
N THR A 82 -0.56 4.07 8.18
CA THR A 82 -0.46 5.31 7.40
C THR A 82 0.47 6.32 8.07
N ILE A 83 0.32 6.54 9.38
CA ILE A 83 1.15 7.49 10.14
C ILE A 83 2.63 7.08 10.16
N LEU A 84 2.91 5.77 10.23
CA LEU A 84 4.28 5.27 10.29
C LEU A 84 4.94 5.14 8.91
N SER A 85 4.22 4.60 7.93
CA SER A 85 4.75 4.31 6.59
C SER A 85 4.88 5.58 5.74
N ALA A 86 3.97 6.55 5.85
CA ALA A 86 3.98 7.76 5.02
C ALA A 86 5.25 8.63 5.14
N PRO A 87 5.70 9.03 6.35
CA PRO A 87 6.93 9.83 6.49
C PRO A 87 8.18 9.02 6.13
N TYR A 88 8.20 7.73 6.44
CA TYR A 88 9.31 6.83 6.12
C TYR A 88 9.49 6.65 4.61
N LEU A 89 8.40 6.40 3.89
CA LEU A 89 8.41 6.27 2.43
C LEU A 89 8.79 7.58 1.75
N THR A 90 8.33 8.72 2.27
CA THR A 90 8.73 10.05 1.76
C THR A 90 10.23 10.28 1.93
N TRP A 91 10.78 9.97 3.10
CA TRP A 91 12.21 10.07 3.36
C TRP A 91 13.04 9.17 2.44
N LEU A 92 12.59 7.94 2.22
CA LEU A 92 13.31 6.97 1.40
C LEU A 92 13.22 7.25 -0.10
N LEU A 93 12.04 7.64 -0.60
CA LEU A 93 11.90 8.09 -1.98
C LEU A 93 12.77 9.33 -2.25
N SER A 94 12.88 10.24 -1.27
CA SER A 94 13.78 11.39 -1.39
C SER A 94 15.24 10.92 -1.53
N LYS A 95 15.69 9.95 -0.73
CA LYS A 95 17.03 9.35 -0.85
C LYS A 95 17.28 8.67 -2.20
N ILE A 96 16.27 8.00 -2.78
CA ILE A 96 16.39 7.26 -4.04
C ILE A 96 16.33 8.19 -5.26
N LEU A 97 15.41 9.16 -5.28
CA LEU A 97 15.27 10.13 -6.38
C LEU A 97 16.43 11.13 -6.44
N LEU A 98 17.06 11.43 -5.30
CA LEU A 98 18.26 12.29 -5.23
C LEU A 98 19.57 11.53 -5.42
N SER A 99 19.55 10.18 -5.42
CA SER A 99 20.73 9.36 -5.72
C SER A 99 20.72 9.06 -7.22
N ASP A 100 21.71 9.57 -7.96
CA ASP A 100 21.77 9.47 -9.42
C ASP A 100 21.55 8.02 -9.89
N TYR A 101 20.37 7.77 -10.50
CA TYR A 101 20.01 6.48 -11.07
C TYR A 101 21.00 6.07 -12.20
N ASP A 102 21.66 7.07 -12.80
CA ASP A 102 22.70 6.90 -13.81
C ASP A 102 24.07 6.46 -13.25
N GLU A 103 24.25 6.40 -11.93
CA GLU A 103 25.45 5.82 -11.31
C GLU A 103 25.27 4.33 -10.95
N LEU A 104 24.06 3.78 -11.10
CA LEU A 104 23.80 2.37 -10.79
C LEU A 104 24.44 1.43 -11.83
N PRO A 105 25.09 0.34 -11.39
CA PRO A 105 25.50 -0.76 -12.26
C PRO A 105 24.32 -1.33 -13.08
N THR A 106 24.56 -1.70 -14.34
CA THR A 106 23.56 -2.26 -15.26
C THR A 106 22.63 -3.34 -14.66
N PRO A 107 23.11 -4.35 -13.89
CA PRO A 107 22.21 -5.36 -13.30
C PRO A 107 21.23 -4.78 -12.28
N GLN A 108 21.62 -3.74 -11.55
CA GLN A 108 20.78 -3.07 -10.56
C GLN A 108 19.68 -2.25 -11.23
N ARG A 109 19.98 -1.61 -12.37
CA ARG A 109 18.98 -0.92 -13.19
C ARG A 109 17.92 -1.87 -13.73
N PHE A 110 18.32 -3.03 -14.26
CA PHE A 110 17.37 -4.06 -14.69
C PHE A 110 16.56 -4.60 -13.51
N GLY A 111 17.17 -4.71 -12.31
CA GLY A 111 16.47 -5.06 -11.08
C GLY A 111 15.35 -4.07 -10.73
N ALA A 112 15.62 -2.76 -10.78
CA ALA A 112 14.63 -1.73 -10.50
C ALA A 112 13.48 -1.72 -11.52
N VAL A 113 13.78 -1.90 -12.82
CA VAL A 113 12.76 -2.08 -13.86
C VAL A 113 11.91 -3.33 -13.58
N GLY A 114 12.55 -4.44 -13.24
CA GLY A 114 11.87 -5.69 -12.89
C GLY A 114 10.93 -5.55 -11.69
N ILE A 115 11.37 -4.86 -10.63
CA ILE A 115 10.56 -4.56 -9.45
C ILE A 115 9.34 -3.70 -9.83
N THR A 116 9.54 -2.68 -10.66
CA THR A 116 8.44 -1.81 -11.11
C THR A 116 7.39 -2.60 -11.91
N LEU A 117 7.83 -3.45 -12.83
CA LEU A 117 6.94 -4.33 -13.60
C LEU A 117 6.19 -5.30 -12.68
N LEU A 118 6.88 -5.91 -11.71
CA LEU A 118 6.27 -6.82 -10.74
C LEU A 118 5.18 -6.14 -9.92
N ILE A 119 5.44 -4.94 -9.41
CA ILE A 119 4.43 -4.16 -8.65
C ILE A 119 3.24 -3.81 -9.54
N GLY A 120 3.48 -3.42 -10.79
CA GLY A 120 2.42 -3.17 -11.76
C GLY A 120 1.53 -4.39 -11.98
N ILE A 121 2.13 -5.58 -12.11
CA ILE A 121 1.39 -6.85 -12.21
C ILE A 121 0.57 -7.12 -10.94
N LEU A 122 1.17 -6.97 -9.76
CA LEU A 122 0.47 -7.22 -8.50
C LEU A 122 -0.69 -6.22 -8.27
N ALA A 123 -0.48 -4.93 -8.59
CA ALA A 123 -1.52 -3.91 -8.53
C ALA A 123 -2.66 -4.19 -9.51
N PHE A 124 -2.35 -4.64 -10.72
CA PHE A 124 -3.36 -5.09 -11.69
C PHE A 124 -4.18 -6.27 -11.15
N LEU A 125 -3.51 -7.27 -10.55
CA LEU A 125 -4.19 -8.42 -9.95
C LEU A 125 -5.09 -7.99 -8.78
N LEU A 126 -4.60 -7.11 -7.90
CA LEU A 126 -5.41 -6.54 -6.82
C LEU A 126 -6.65 -5.79 -7.35
N GLY A 127 -6.50 -5.01 -8.42
CA GLY A 127 -7.62 -4.36 -9.09
C GLY A 127 -8.61 -5.36 -9.69
N LYS A 128 -8.12 -6.42 -10.35
CA LYS A 128 -8.96 -7.47 -10.93
C LYS A 128 -9.73 -8.27 -9.88
N PHE A 129 -9.10 -8.52 -8.74
CA PHE A 129 -9.67 -9.27 -7.61
C PHE A 129 -10.16 -8.36 -6.48
N ASN A 130 -10.53 -7.10 -6.79
CA ASN A 130 -10.98 -6.12 -5.80
C ASN A 130 -12.12 -6.63 -4.91
N HIS A 131 -13.01 -7.47 -5.45
CA HIS A 131 -14.14 -8.05 -4.72
C HIS A 131 -13.74 -8.92 -3.52
N LEU A 132 -12.48 -9.34 -3.40
CA LEU A 132 -11.97 -10.10 -2.26
C LEU A 132 -11.75 -9.25 -1.00
N PHE A 133 -11.56 -7.93 -1.16
CA PHE A 133 -11.19 -7.05 -0.04
C PHE A 133 -11.80 -5.63 -0.13
N LEU A 134 -12.52 -5.31 -1.21
CA LEU A 134 -13.26 -4.06 -1.41
C LEU A 134 -14.72 -4.35 -1.76
N THR A 135 -15.59 -3.44 -1.34
CA THR A 135 -16.99 -3.40 -1.74
C THR A 135 -17.26 -2.17 -2.61
N CYS A 136 -18.41 -2.16 -3.31
CA CYS A 136 -18.84 -0.99 -4.06
C CYS A 136 -18.89 0.28 -3.18
N ALA A 137 -19.24 0.13 -1.89
CA ALA A 137 -19.31 1.25 -0.96
C ALA A 137 -17.94 1.89 -0.67
N ASP A 138 -16.84 1.13 -0.76
CA ASP A 138 -15.48 1.67 -0.61
C ASP A 138 -15.11 2.58 -1.81
N PHE A 139 -15.60 2.25 -3.01
CA PHE A 139 -15.47 3.12 -4.19
C PHE A 139 -16.35 4.36 -4.06
N ASP A 140 -17.61 4.21 -3.64
CA ASP A 140 -18.53 5.34 -3.50
C ASP A 140 -18.06 6.36 -2.44
N VAL A 141 -17.60 5.89 -1.28
CA VAL A 141 -17.10 6.76 -0.19
C VAL A 141 -15.84 7.53 -0.60
N SER A 142 -15.00 6.93 -1.45
CA SER A 142 -13.81 7.61 -1.99
C SER A 142 -14.13 8.53 -3.17
N GLY A 143 -15.39 8.61 -3.60
CA GLY A 143 -15.81 9.40 -4.76
C GLY A 143 -15.37 8.79 -6.10
N ASN A 144 -14.99 7.50 -6.11
CA ASN A 144 -14.62 6.77 -7.31
C ASN A 144 -15.83 6.05 -7.92
N ASN A 145 -15.80 5.85 -9.24
CA ASN A 145 -16.83 5.03 -9.90
C ASN A 145 -16.62 3.55 -9.55
N ALA A 146 -17.65 2.90 -9.01
CA ALA A 146 -17.62 1.48 -8.71
C ALA A 146 -17.49 0.64 -10.01
N PRO A 147 -16.53 -0.31 -10.08
CA PRO A 147 -16.35 -1.12 -11.27
C PRO A 147 -17.50 -2.13 -11.46
N PRO A 148 -17.79 -2.54 -12.70
CA PRO A 148 -18.82 -3.54 -12.97
C PRO A 148 -18.48 -4.86 -12.27
N GLY A 149 -19.43 -5.41 -11.51
CA GLY A 149 -19.25 -6.67 -10.76
C GLY A 149 -18.59 -6.51 -9.38
N CYS A 150 -18.50 -5.29 -8.83
CA CYS A 150 -18.04 -5.07 -7.46
C CYS A 150 -18.91 -5.81 -6.41
N ALA A 151 -18.29 -6.19 -5.29
CA ALA A 151 -18.99 -6.86 -4.20
C ALA A 151 -19.95 -5.90 -3.47
N LYS A 152 -21.20 -6.33 -3.24
CA LYS A 152 -22.18 -5.52 -2.50
C LYS A 152 -22.00 -5.69 -0.99
N GLY A 153 -22.17 -4.59 -0.25
CA GLY A 153 -22.07 -4.58 1.20
C GLY A 153 -21.73 -3.19 1.74
N PRO A 154 -21.75 -3.02 3.07
CA PRO A 154 -21.13 -1.86 3.69
C PRO A 154 -19.61 -1.87 3.41
N PRO A 155 -18.95 -0.70 3.52
CA PRO A 155 -17.50 -0.58 3.39
C PRO A 155 -16.78 -1.64 4.21
N TYR A 156 -15.69 -2.21 3.69
CA TYR A 156 -15.01 -3.34 4.32
C TYR A 156 -14.58 -3.04 5.77
N ARG A 157 -14.22 -1.79 6.06
CA ARG A 157 -13.85 -1.32 7.42
C ARG A 157 -15.00 -1.31 8.44
N LEU A 158 -16.25 -1.27 7.98
CA LEU A 158 -17.47 -1.24 8.79
C LEU A 158 -18.14 -2.61 8.88
N ARG A 159 -17.62 -3.58 8.14
CA ARG A 159 -18.16 -4.94 8.04
C ARG A 159 -17.59 -5.82 9.12
#